data_AF-A0A645HDV7-F1
#
_entry.id   AF-A0A645HDV7-F1
#
_cell.length_a   1.000
_cell.length_b   1.000
_cell.length_c   1.000
_cell.angle_alpha   90.00
_cell.angle_beta   90.00
_cell.angle_gamma   90.00
#
_symmetry.space_group_name_H-M   'P 1'
#
loop_
_entity.id
_entity.type
_entity.pdbx_description
1 polymer ?
#
loop_
_entity_poly.entity_id
_entity_poly.type
_entity_poly.pdbx_seq_one_letter_code
_entity_poly.pdbx_strand_id
1 'polypeptide(L)'
;MVLGKYLNEKKWDAIRTDLNNLPIEGVNGSYSEDVILKVFEKYGITEKDNTVTINLWGTGAPLREFLHVDDMADASVFLLLNYDAPDTTPSHINAGSGVDLSIRELSEIVRKAVGYKGDIFWDSSKPDGTPRKLMDSSRLHNLGWKPLISLENGVKRVVANYLNEVLN
;
A
#
# COMPACT_ATOMS: atom_id res chain seq x y z
N MET A 1 8.35 -2.71 1.96
CA MET A 1 8.59 -4.17 2.02
C MET A 1 9.56 -4.67 0.94
N VAL A 2 9.50 -4.18 -0.31
CA VAL A 2 10.47 -4.57 -1.37
C VAL A 2 11.93 -4.31 -0.95
N LEU A 3 12.24 -3.08 -0.51
CA LEU A 3 13.58 -2.75 0.01
C LEU A 3 14.00 -3.63 1.20
N GLY A 4 13.05 -3.96 2.10
CA GLY A 4 13.30 -4.90 3.20
C GLY A 4 13.62 -6.31 2.72
N LYS A 5 12.96 -6.80 1.65
CA LYS A 5 13.32 -8.06 0.99
C LYS A 5 14.74 -8.01 0.42
N TYR A 6 15.10 -6.94 -0.29
CA TYR A 6 16.44 -6.82 -0.84
C TYR A 6 17.52 -6.72 0.22
N LEU A 7 17.26 -6.01 1.31
CA LEU A 7 18.18 -6.00 2.44
C LEU A 7 18.33 -7.40 3.05
N ASN A 8 17.22 -8.13 3.20
CA ASN A 8 17.22 -9.49 3.74
C ASN A 8 17.96 -10.49 2.83
N GLU A 9 17.89 -10.28 1.52
CA GLU A 9 18.58 -11.10 0.50
C GLU A 9 20.00 -10.56 0.18
N LYS A 10 20.46 -9.50 0.86
CA LYS A 10 21.74 -8.83 0.61
C LYS A 10 21.95 -8.38 -0.85
N LYS A 11 20.86 -8.01 -1.52
CA LYS A 11 20.83 -7.52 -2.91
C LYS A 11 21.09 -6.02 -2.98
N TRP A 12 22.31 -5.60 -2.67
CA TRP A 12 22.69 -4.19 -2.66
C TRP A 12 22.57 -3.51 -4.02
N ASP A 13 22.86 -4.20 -5.11
CA ASP A 13 22.69 -3.64 -6.46
C ASP A 13 21.22 -3.26 -6.71
N ALA A 14 20.28 -4.12 -6.31
CA ALA A 14 18.85 -3.85 -6.44
C ALA A 14 18.40 -2.69 -5.55
N ILE A 15 18.92 -2.60 -4.32
CA ILE A 15 18.67 -1.45 -3.42
C ILE A 15 19.15 -0.15 -4.07
N ARG A 16 20.37 -0.14 -4.62
CA ARG A 16 20.96 1.05 -5.23
C ARG A 16 20.20 1.46 -6.49
N THR A 17 19.80 0.52 -7.33
CA THR A 17 18.95 0.80 -8.50
C THR A 17 17.62 1.40 -8.09
N ASP A 18 16.95 0.80 -7.11
CA ASP A 18 15.67 1.31 -6.57
C ASP A 18 15.81 2.75 -6.07
N LEU A 19 16.83 3.02 -5.24
CA LEU A 19 17.09 4.36 -4.70
C LEU A 19 17.56 5.38 -5.74
N ASN A 20 18.14 4.96 -6.87
CA ASN A 20 18.47 5.87 -7.96
C ASN A 20 17.21 6.35 -8.69
N ASN A 21 16.23 5.47 -8.84
CA ASN A 21 14.94 5.78 -9.47
C ASN A 21 14.00 6.50 -8.51
N LEU A 22 13.99 6.10 -7.23
CA LEU A 22 13.13 6.61 -6.17
C LEU A 22 13.95 6.99 -4.92
N PRO A 23 14.67 8.13 -4.94
CA PRO A 23 15.45 8.57 -3.78
C PRO A 23 14.57 8.85 -2.56
N ILE A 24 15.02 8.40 -1.39
CA ILE A 24 14.32 8.65 -0.12
C ILE A 24 15.00 9.83 0.56
N GLU A 25 14.29 10.94 0.72
CA GLU A 25 14.85 12.20 1.27
C GLU A 25 16.12 12.67 0.54
N GLY A 26 16.23 12.39 -0.77
CA GLY A 26 17.40 12.70 -1.58
C GLY A 26 18.57 11.71 -1.45
N VAL A 27 18.46 10.69 -0.61
CA VAL A 27 19.41 9.58 -0.54
C VAL A 27 19.14 8.62 -1.68
N ASN A 28 20.12 8.49 -2.57
CA ASN A 28 20.10 7.60 -3.75
C ASN A 28 21.14 6.47 -3.63
N GLY A 29 21.27 5.66 -4.68
CA GLY A 29 22.18 4.51 -4.74
C GLY A 29 23.69 4.84 -4.71
N SER A 30 24.10 6.11 -4.77
CA SER A 30 25.52 6.51 -4.67
C SER A 30 26.02 6.70 -3.23
N TYR A 31 25.12 6.78 -2.25
CA TYR A 31 25.47 6.97 -0.85
C TYR A 31 26.07 5.69 -0.22
N SER A 32 26.79 5.85 0.88
CA SER A 32 27.33 4.70 1.64
C SER A 32 26.20 3.87 2.25
N GLU A 33 26.49 2.59 2.51
CA GLU A 33 25.51 1.68 3.14
C GLU A 33 25.03 2.21 4.49
N ASP A 34 25.91 2.78 5.31
CA ASP A 34 25.53 3.38 6.59
C ASP A 34 24.50 4.51 6.46
N VAL A 35 24.59 5.33 5.41
CA VAL A 35 23.63 6.42 5.17
C VAL A 35 22.30 5.84 4.70
N ILE A 36 22.33 4.85 3.79
CA ILE A 36 21.14 4.17 3.30
C ILE A 36 20.41 3.46 4.45
N LEU A 37 21.13 2.75 5.30
CA LEU A 37 20.58 2.02 6.45
C LEU A 37 19.94 2.96 7.48
N LYS A 38 20.52 4.14 7.72
CA LYS A 38 19.91 5.16 8.60
C LYS A 38 18.58 5.67 8.06
N VAL A 39 18.49 5.91 6.75
CA VAL A 39 17.21 6.29 6.12
C VAL A 39 16.22 5.14 6.19
N PHE A 40 16.65 3.92 5.93
CA PHE A 40 15.82 2.72 6.06
C PHE A 40 15.25 2.59 7.47
N GLU A 41 16.08 2.72 8.51
CA GLU A 41 15.67 2.69 9.91
C GLU A 41 14.61 3.75 10.21
N LYS A 42 14.81 4.98 9.74
CA LYS A 42 13.84 6.07 9.89
C LYS A 42 12.47 5.74 9.28
N TYR A 43 12.44 4.99 8.18
CA TYR A 43 11.21 4.52 7.52
C TYR A 43 10.77 3.11 7.95
N GLY A 44 11.34 2.61 9.06
CA GLY A 44 10.90 1.38 9.69
C GLY A 44 11.52 0.11 9.11
N ILE A 45 12.56 0.17 8.30
CA ILE A 45 13.31 -1.02 7.84
C ILE A 45 14.57 -1.14 8.69
N THR A 46 14.63 -2.11 9.59
CA THR A 46 15.77 -2.30 10.50
C THR A 46 16.43 -3.65 10.25
N GLU A 47 17.73 -3.75 10.49
CA GLU A 47 18.44 -5.02 10.49
C GLU A 47 19.17 -5.22 11.83
N LYS A 48 18.93 -6.35 12.49
CA LYS A 48 19.64 -6.75 13.71
C LYS A 48 19.90 -8.24 13.68
N ASP A 49 21.11 -8.67 14.02
CA ASP A 49 21.49 -10.09 14.07
C ASP A 49 21.16 -10.84 12.76
N ASN A 50 21.46 -10.21 11.61
CA ASN A 50 21.11 -10.68 10.25
C ASN A 50 19.60 -10.87 9.98
N THR A 51 18.73 -10.32 10.82
CA THR A 51 17.28 -10.36 10.64
C THR A 51 16.78 -8.98 10.25
N VAL A 52 16.21 -8.87 9.06
CA VAL A 52 15.56 -7.64 8.60
C VAL A 52 14.11 -7.63 9.06
N THR A 53 13.71 -6.54 9.70
CA THR A 53 12.36 -6.31 10.24
C THR A 53 11.73 -5.07 9.63
N ILE A 54 10.46 -5.16 9.26
CA ILE A 54 9.61 -4.01 8.93
C ILE A 54 8.81 -3.62 10.17
N ASN A 55 9.09 -2.43 10.68
CA ASN A 55 8.42 -1.83 11.82
C ASN A 55 7.21 -1.03 11.33
N LEU A 56 6.02 -1.43 11.74
CA LEU A 56 4.77 -0.76 11.44
C LEU A 56 4.23 -0.09 12.70
N TRP A 57 3.70 1.11 12.51
CA TRP A 57 3.16 1.95 13.59
C TRP A 57 1.82 1.39 14.09
N GLY A 58 1.67 1.28 15.41
CA GLY A 58 0.41 0.94 16.08
C GLY A 58 0.17 -0.56 16.20
N THR A 59 -1.07 -0.95 16.45
CA THR A 59 -1.47 -2.35 16.61
C THR A 59 -1.79 -3.03 15.28
N GLY A 60 -2.10 -2.23 14.24
CA GLY A 60 -2.60 -2.72 12.96
C GLY A 60 -4.07 -3.09 12.95
N ALA A 61 -4.78 -2.93 14.08
CA ALA A 61 -6.22 -3.15 14.19
C ALA A 61 -7.12 -2.19 13.39
N PRO A 62 -6.73 -0.93 13.08
CA PRO A 62 -7.59 -0.04 12.31
C PRO A 62 -8.01 -0.64 10.95
N LEU A 63 -9.29 -0.50 10.63
CA LEU A 63 -9.90 -1.01 9.40
C LEU A 63 -9.93 0.06 8.32
N ARG A 64 -9.50 -0.30 7.11
CA ARG A 64 -9.52 0.56 5.93
C ARG A 64 -10.10 -0.15 4.74
N GLU A 65 -10.78 0.64 3.93
CA GLU A 65 -11.23 0.27 2.59
C GLU A 65 -10.17 0.65 1.56
N PHE A 66 -9.98 -0.21 0.56
CA PHE A 66 -9.09 0.03 -0.58
C PHE A 66 -9.84 -0.25 -1.88
N LEU A 67 -9.59 0.58 -2.89
CA LEU A 67 -10.12 0.45 -4.24
C LEU A 67 -8.96 0.57 -5.23
N HIS A 68 -8.90 -0.34 -6.21
CA HIS A 68 -7.86 -0.26 -7.23
C HIS A 68 -8.09 0.94 -8.16
N VAL A 69 -7.03 1.58 -8.64
CA VAL A 69 -7.13 2.80 -9.47
C VAL A 69 -7.96 2.58 -10.75
N ASP A 70 -7.83 1.41 -11.38
CA ASP A 70 -8.64 1.08 -12.55
C ASP A 70 -10.14 0.97 -12.23
N ASP A 71 -10.50 0.37 -11.08
CA ASP A 71 -11.91 0.33 -10.66
C ASP A 71 -12.41 1.75 -10.32
N MET A 72 -11.57 2.60 -9.72
CA MET A 72 -11.92 4.01 -9.48
C MET A 72 -12.13 4.79 -10.78
N ALA A 73 -11.28 4.57 -11.79
CA ALA A 73 -11.43 5.17 -13.11
C ALA A 73 -12.70 4.67 -13.81
N ASP A 74 -12.97 3.38 -13.75
CA ASP A 74 -14.18 2.75 -14.28
C ASP A 74 -15.45 3.30 -13.60
N ALA A 75 -15.47 3.40 -12.27
CA ALA A 75 -16.56 4.02 -11.51
C ALA A 75 -16.84 5.46 -11.96
N SER A 76 -15.78 6.22 -12.24
CA SER A 76 -15.89 7.62 -12.68
C SER A 76 -16.52 7.72 -14.07
N VAL A 77 -16.10 6.87 -15.01
CA VAL A 77 -16.69 6.78 -16.35
C VAL A 77 -18.14 6.29 -16.27
N PHE A 78 -18.40 5.28 -15.45
CA PHE A 78 -19.74 4.76 -15.23
C PHE A 78 -20.69 5.85 -14.74
N LEU A 79 -20.30 6.61 -13.72
CA LEU A 79 -21.11 7.70 -13.18
C LEU A 79 -21.33 8.82 -14.20
N LEU A 80 -20.30 9.19 -14.97
CA LEU A 80 -20.41 10.19 -16.02
C LEU A 80 -21.49 9.82 -17.06
N LEU A 81 -21.64 8.53 -17.37
CA LEU A 81 -22.55 8.05 -18.40
C LEU A 81 -23.95 7.68 -17.89
N ASN A 82 -24.09 7.38 -16.60
CA ASN A 82 -25.30 6.75 -16.05
C ASN A 82 -25.92 7.48 -14.85
N TYR A 83 -25.35 8.59 -14.39
CA TYR A 83 -25.83 9.28 -13.20
C TYR A 83 -25.99 10.79 -13.43
N ASP A 84 -27.24 11.22 -13.55
CA ASP A 84 -27.62 12.62 -13.49
C ASP A 84 -27.79 13.04 -12.03
N ALA A 85 -26.84 13.81 -11.51
CA ALA A 85 -26.86 14.27 -10.13
C ALA A 85 -28.09 15.16 -9.87
N PRO A 86 -28.93 14.85 -8.87
CA PRO A 86 -30.08 15.68 -8.56
C PRO A 86 -29.65 16.98 -7.88
N ASP A 87 -30.46 18.04 -8.00
CA ASP A 87 -30.28 19.32 -7.28
C ASP A 87 -30.58 19.23 -5.77
N THR A 88 -30.59 18.02 -5.20
CA THR A 88 -30.84 17.73 -3.78
C THR A 88 -29.54 17.34 -3.08
N THR A 89 -29.47 17.52 -1.76
CA THR A 89 -28.27 17.15 -0.99
C THR A 89 -28.54 15.95 -0.07
N PRO A 90 -27.62 14.96 0.01
CA PRO A 90 -26.37 14.84 -0.76
C PRO A 90 -26.58 14.29 -2.18
N SER A 91 -26.04 14.97 -3.19
CA SER A 91 -26.01 14.48 -4.58
C SER A 91 -24.77 13.65 -4.91
N HIS A 92 -23.72 13.70 -4.08
CA HIS A 92 -22.47 12.99 -4.30
C HIS A 92 -22.65 11.46 -4.19
N ILE A 93 -21.85 10.75 -4.97
CA ILE A 93 -21.76 9.29 -4.94
C ILE A 93 -20.38 8.89 -4.43
N ASN A 94 -20.41 8.00 -3.46
CA ASN A 94 -19.23 7.39 -2.86
C ASN A 94 -18.78 6.19 -3.70
N ALA A 95 -17.56 6.24 -4.25
CA ALA A 95 -16.94 5.13 -4.97
C ALA A 95 -15.92 4.41 -4.08
N GLY A 96 -16.35 3.31 -3.46
CA GLY A 96 -15.57 2.45 -2.57
C GLY A 96 -15.75 0.99 -2.97
N SER A 97 -14.95 0.11 -2.40
CA SER A 97 -15.07 -1.33 -2.64
C SER A 97 -16.19 -2.00 -1.82
N GLY A 98 -16.72 -1.31 -0.81
CA GLY A 98 -17.76 -1.79 0.10
C GLY A 98 -17.27 -2.78 1.15
N VAL A 99 -15.97 -3.05 1.20
CA VAL A 99 -15.35 -4.00 2.14
C VAL A 99 -14.06 -3.41 2.71
N ASP A 100 -13.84 -3.63 4.00
CA ASP A 100 -12.62 -3.23 4.69
C ASP A 100 -11.88 -4.41 5.31
N LEU A 101 -10.61 -4.16 5.61
CA LEU A 101 -9.73 -5.08 6.33
C LEU A 101 -8.82 -4.29 7.27
N SER A 102 -8.22 -4.99 8.22
CA SER A 102 -7.23 -4.40 9.11
C SER A 102 -5.93 -4.07 8.36
N ILE A 103 -5.19 -3.06 8.83
CA ILE A 103 -3.84 -2.79 8.31
C ILE A 103 -2.94 -4.01 8.50
N ARG A 104 -3.19 -4.83 9.52
CA ARG A 104 -2.47 -6.08 9.73
C ARG A 104 -2.70 -7.07 8.59
N GLU A 105 -3.95 -7.32 8.22
CA GLU A 105 -4.29 -8.18 7.07
C GLU A 105 -3.71 -7.61 5.76
N LEU A 106 -3.80 -6.30 5.55
CA LEU A 106 -3.18 -5.65 4.37
C LEU A 106 -1.67 -5.90 4.32
N SER A 107 -0.98 -5.75 5.46
CA SER A 107 0.47 -5.95 5.54
C SER A 107 0.86 -7.38 5.14
N GLU A 108 0.03 -8.37 5.47
CA GLU A 108 0.22 -9.77 5.11
C GLU A 108 0.02 -10.02 3.61
N ILE A 109 -1.00 -9.40 3.02
CA ILE A 109 -1.24 -9.45 1.57
C ILE A 109 -0.03 -8.86 0.82
N VAL A 110 0.47 -7.70 1.24
CA VAL A 110 1.65 -7.06 0.64
C VAL A 110 2.90 -7.92 0.86
N ARG A 111 3.12 -8.45 2.07
CA ARG A 111 4.25 -9.33 2.40
C ARG A 111 4.29 -10.53 1.45
N LYS A 112 3.14 -11.19 1.25
CA LYS A 112 3.00 -12.33 0.34
C LYS A 112 3.23 -11.93 -1.12
N ALA A 113 2.68 -10.81 -1.58
CA ALA A 113 2.85 -10.34 -2.95
C ALA A 113 4.31 -9.99 -3.28
N VAL A 114 5.03 -9.38 -2.35
CA VAL A 114 6.47 -9.05 -2.49
C VAL A 114 7.36 -10.30 -2.35
N GLY A 115 6.89 -11.30 -1.60
CA GLY A 115 7.70 -12.44 -1.19
C GLY A 115 8.73 -12.07 -0.12
N TYR A 116 8.40 -11.11 0.75
CA TYR A 116 9.24 -10.73 1.87
C TYR A 116 9.15 -11.79 2.98
N LYS A 117 10.31 -12.33 3.39
CA LYS A 117 10.41 -13.42 4.37
C LYS A 117 10.91 -12.97 5.76
N GLY A 118 11.22 -11.69 5.92
CA GLY A 118 11.61 -11.14 7.22
C GLY A 118 10.40 -10.86 8.12
N ASP A 119 10.69 -10.32 9.29
CA ASP A 119 9.70 -10.08 10.33
C ASP A 119 8.94 -8.77 10.15
N ILE A 120 7.71 -8.73 10.68
CA ILE A 120 6.93 -7.50 10.84
C ILE A 120 6.77 -7.25 12.33
N PHE A 121 7.28 -6.13 12.82
CA PHE A 121 7.11 -5.67 14.19
C PHE A 121 6.03 -4.59 14.24
N TRP A 122 5.14 -4.66 15.22
CA TRP A 122 4.08 -3.68 15.45
C TRP A 122 4.40 -2.85 16.69
N ASP A 123 4.74 -1.58 16.49
CA ASP A 123 5.01 -0.65 17.59
C ASP A 123 3.70 -0.15 18.21
N SER A 124 3.16 -0.98 19.12
CA SER A 124 1.96 -0.69 19.90
C SER A 124 2.13 0.40 20.96
N SER A 125 3.35 0.94 21.16
CA SER A 125 3.54 2.15 21.97
C SER A 125 3.03 3.40 21.25
N LYS A 126 2.88 3.32 19.93
CA LYS A 126 2.35 4.39 19.09
C LYS A 126 0.83 4.28 18.97
N PRO A 127 0.10 5.41 19.00
CA PRO A 127 -1.35 5.38 18.97
C PRO A 127 -1.86 4.89 17.61
N ASP A 128 -2.94 4.10 17.65
CA ASP A 128 -3.71 3.79 16.47
C ASP A 128 -4.44 5.03 15.93
N GLY A 129 -4.69 5.06 14.62
CA GLY A 129 -5.56 6.05 14.00
C GLY A 129 -7.05 5.75 14.23
N THR A 130 -7.93 6.43 13.48
CA THR A 130 -9.38 6.17 13.53
C THR A 130 -9.67 4.66 13.36
N PRO A 131 -10.49 4.05 14.23
CA PRO A 131 -10.71 2.60 14.24
C PRO A 131 -11.21 2.04 12.91
N ARG A 132 -12.07 2.78 12.20
CA ARG A 132 -12.65 2.34 10.93
C ARG A 132 -12.84 3.52 9.97
N LYS A 133 -12.49 3.33 8.71
CA LYS A 133 -12.83 4.24 7.60
C LYS A 133 -13.34 3.40 6.42
N LEU A 134 -14.64 3.13 6.44
CA LEU A 134 -15.38 2.45 5.38
C LEU A 134 -16.45 3.40 4.88
N MET A 135 -16.54 3.56 3.56
CA MET A 135 -17.50 4.44 2.95
C MET A 135 -18.79 3.68 2.58
N ASP A 136 -19.93 4.34 2.65
CA ASP A 136 -21.19 3.77 2.15
C ASP A 136 -21.32 3.99 0.64
N SER A 137 -21.04 2.94 -0.13
CA SER A 137 -21.17 2.89 -1.60
C SER A 137 -22.45 2.21 -2.08
N SER A 138 -23.45 2.02 -1.20
CA SER A 138 -24.73 1.39 -1.55
C SER A 138 -25.42 2.07 -2.74
N ARG A 139 -25.37 3.41 -2.84
CA ARG A 139 -25.93 4.15 -3.97
C ARG A 139 -25.30 3.77 -5.30
N LEU A 140 -23.97 3.66 -5.35
CA LEU A 140 -23.26 3.25 -6.56
C LEU A 140 -23.57 1.79 -6.92
N HIS A 141 -23.60 0.91 -5.92
CA HIS A 141 -23.98 -0.50 -6.12
C HIS A 141 -25.40 -0.67 -6.65
N ASN A 142 -26.34 0.16 -6.20
CA ASN A 142 -27.72 0.15 -6.66
C ASN A 142 -27.89 0.66 -8.09
N LEU A 143 -26.95 1.50 -8.58
CA LEU A 143 -26.88 1.86 -10.00
C LEU A 143 -26.35 0.71 -10.87
N GLY A 144 -25.85 -0.37 -10.27
CA GLY A 144 -25.36 -1.57 -10.96
C GLY A 144 -23.85 -1.66 -11.09
N TRP A 145 -23.10 -0.67 -10.61
CA TRP A 145 -21.64 -0.71 -10.63
C TRP A 145 -21.08 -1.41 -9.39
N LYS A 146 -20.04 -2.24 -9.56
CA LYS A 146 -19.30 -2.87 -8.47
C LYS A 146 -17.82 -2.98 -8.85
N PRO A 147 -16.89 -2.90 -7.89
CA PRO A 147 -15.48 -3.14 -8.15
C PRO A 147 -15.27 -4.57 -8.66
N LEU A 148 -14.35 -4.76 -9.60
CA LEU A 148 -14.04 -6.08 -10.15
C LEU A 148 -12.70 -6.62 -9.64
N ILE A 149 -11.80 -5.73 -9.20
CA ILE A 149 -10.45 -6.12 -8.79
C ILE A 149 -10.43 -6.35 -7.29
N SER A 150 -10.35 -7.62 -6.88
CA SER A 150 -10.08 -8.00 -5.50
C SER A 150 -8.79 -7.34 -4.99
N LEU A 151 -8.73 -7.02 -3.70
CA LEU A 151 -7.55 -6.41 -3.09
C LEU A 151 -6.26 -7.20 -3.34
N GLU A 152 -6.27 -8.53 -3.21
CA GLU A 152 -5.10 -9.37 -3.42
C GLU A 152 -4.56 -9.26 -4.85
N ASN A 153 -5.46 -9.25 -5.84
CA ASN A 153 -5.07 -9.08 -7.24
C ASN A 153 -4.59 -7.66 -7.51
N GLY A 154 -5.24 -6.64 -6.93
CA GLY A 154 -4.80 -5.25 -7.02
C GLY A 154 -3.39 -5.06 -6.46
N VAL A 155 -3.12 -5.58 -5.25
CA VAL A 155 -1.79 -5.51 -4.62
C VAL A 155 -0.75 -6.26 -5.45
N LYS A 156 -1.05 -7.47 -5.97
CA LYS A 156 -0.13 -8.19 -6.86
C LYS A 156 0.22 -7.37 -8.11
N ARG A 157 -0.75 -6.72 -8.73
CA ARG A 157 -0.54 -5.86 -9.90
C ARG A 157 0.33 -4.65 -9.55
N VAL A 158 0.04 -3.96 -8.46
CA VAL A 158 0.85 -2.82 -7.99
C VAL A 158 2.29 -3.23 -7.71
N VAL A 159 2.50 -4.37 -7.02
CA VAL A 159 3.85 -4.88 -6.75
C VAL A 159 4.57 -5.28 -8.04
N ALA A 160 3.90 -5.96 -8.97
CA ALA A 160 4.48 -6.34 -10.24
C ALA A 160 4.88 -5.10 -11.07
N ASN A 161 4.01 -4.09 -11.15
CA ASN A 161 4.29 -2.84 -11.84
C ASN A 161 5.49 -2.12 -11.20
N TYR A 162 5.51 -1.98 -9.88
CA TYR A 162 6.64 -1.38 -9.16
C TYR A 162 7.95 -2.09 -9.49
N LEU A 163 7.98 -3.43 -9.43
CA LEU A 163 9.18 -4.21 -9.73
C LEU A 163 9.61 -4.08 -11.20
N ASN A 164 8.67 -3.92 -12.13
CA ASN A 164 8.99 -3.76 -13.55
C ASN A 164 9.47 -2.35 -13.91
N GLU A 165 8.93 -1.30 -13.26
CA GLU A 165 9.27 0.10 -13.58
C GLU A 165 10.54 0.57 -12.86
N VAL A 166 10.79 0.06 -11.65
CA VAL A 166 11.88 0.54 -10.80
C VAL A 166 13.17 -0.25 -11.00
N LEU A 167 13.11 -1.47 -11.56
CA LEU A 167 14.28 -2.36 -11.65
C LEU A 167 14.66 -2.77 -13.07
N ASN A 168 13.87 -2.41 -14.08
CA ASN A 168 14.29 -2.49 -15.49
C ASN A 168 14.83 -1.15 -15.96
#